data_AF-A0A0C9T8Y9-F1
#
_entry.id   AF-A0A0C9T8Y9-F1
#
_cell.length_a   1.000
_cell.length_b   1.000
_cell.length_c   1.000
_cell.angle_alpha   90.00
_cell.angle_beta   90.00
_cell.angle_gamma   90.00
#
_symmetry.space_group_name_H-M   'P 1'
#
loop_
_entity.id
_entity.type
_entity.pdbx_description
1 polymer ?
#
loop_
_entity_poly.entity_id
_entity_poly.type
_entity_poly.pdbx_seq_one_letter_code
_entity_poly.pdbx_strand_id
1 'polypeptide(L)'
;MTSLSPGPVGVGAGVPLAAVSGPTQHMAAAANPSLHSTAVDNTKIRTVLLGSGMLLSFTDNDVPDPTAVSFAHDIDRLAAMWDDGSSRWRGDSVLMIKGHAIALKHWPTVYKYGKPGQWKGTKNKWAEWRYVVERFCQGTAEEFWAEFTVPDGKRMAFTNIVATLREARLRRDAEISAQASQAGSVQYTYRKGSRTHTMQRPHAIAKRFLNKHTG
;
A
#
# COMPACT_ATOMS: atom_id res chain seq x y z
N MET A 1 55.68 -18.78 13.44
CA MET A 1 57.04 -18.54 12.92
C MET A 1 57.12 -19.18 11.55
N THR A 2 57.40 -18.37 10.52
CA THR A 2 58.16 -18.70 9.27
C THR A 2 57.64 -19.89 8.43
N SER A 3 56.88 -19.67 7.35
CA SER A 3 57.36 -19.39 5.97
C SER A 3 58.28 -20.48 5.39
N LEU A 4 57.89 -21.09 4.26
CA LEU A 4 58.64 -21.12 2.98
C LEU A 4 58.12 -22.22 2.03
N SER A 5 57.72 -21.81 0.82
CA SER A 5 57.74 -22.66 -0.39
C SER A 5 59.18 -22.92 -0.83
N PRO A 6 59.39 -23.89 -1.74
CA PRO A 6 59.68 -23.49 -3.14
C PRO A 6 59.13 -24.45 -4.23
N GLY A 7 58.95 -23.92 -5.45
CA GLY A 7 58.82 -24.68 -6.72
C GLY A 7 60.15 -25.30 -7.20
N PRO A 8 60.21 -26.02 -8.35
CA PRO A 8 60.32 -25.42 -9.71
C PRO A 8 59.54 -26.20 -10.83
N VAL A 9 58.98 -25.57 -11.87
CA VAL A 9 59.45 -25.20 -13.25
C VAL A 9 59.84 -26.34 -14.24
N GLY A 10 59.28 -26.32 -15.48
CA GLY A 10 59.83 -26.95 -16.71
C GLY A 10 58.83 -27.78 -17.54
N VAL A 11 58.01 -27.23 -18.46
CA VAL A 11 58.22 -26.90 -19.90
C VAL A 11 58.39 -28.12 -20.85
N GLY A 12 57.51 -28.20 -21.87
CA GLY A 12 57.65 -29.01 -23.10
C GLY A 12 56.28 -29.19 -23.79
N ALA A 13 55.85 -28.29 -24.70
CA ALA A 13 56.17 -28.20 -26.14
C ALA A 13 55.53 -29.31 -27.01
N GLY A 14 54.73 -28.92 -28.01
CA GLY A 14 54.48 -29.76 -29.19
C GLY A 14 53.02 -29.83 -29.68
N VAL A 15 52.71 -29.00 -30.67
CA VAL A 15 51.46 -28.92 -31.45
C VAL A 15 51.33 -30.12 -32.41
N PRO A 16 50.13 -30.70 -32.67
CA PRO A 16 49.93 -31.58 -33.82
C PRO A 16 49.38 -30.84 -35.05
N LEU A 17 49.90 -31.29 -36.18
CA LEU A 17 49.82 -30.77 -37.54
C LEU A 17 48.51 -31.18 -38.24
N ALA A 18 47.93 -30.18 -38.92
CA ALA A 18 47.02 -30.17 -40.07
C ALA A 18 46.23 -31.45 -40.48
N ALA A 19 44.91 -31.24 -40.55
CA ALA A 19 43.94 -31.98 -41.34
C ALA A 19 44.07 -31.69 -42.85
N VAL A 20 43.62 -32.64 -43.68
CA VAL A 20 43.36 -32.45 -45.12
C VAL A 20 41.95 -32.93 -45.49
N SER A 21 41.28 -32.07 -46.26
CA SER A 21 39.93 -32.03 -46.84
C SER A 21 39.52 -33.26 -47.68
N GLY A 22 38.26 -33.57 -48.04
CA GLY A 22 36.93 -32.92 -48.11
C GLY A 22 35.91 -33.98 -48.65
N PRO A 23 34.76 -33.69 -49.33
CA PRO A 23 34.18 -32.40 -49.68
C PRO A 23 32.69 -32.20 -49.31
N THR A 24 32.35 -30.91 -49.35
CA THR A 24 31.07 -30.20 -49.39
C THR A 24 29.93 -30.81 -50.22
N GLN A 25 28.71 -30.82 -49.66
CA GLN A 25 27.50 -30.44 -50.39
C GLN A 25 26.61 -29.51 -49.55
N HIS A 26 26.33 -28.34 -50.13
CA HIS A 26 25.41 -27.31 -49.67
C HIS A 26 23.96 -27.77 -49.85
N MET A 27 23.14 -27.58 -48.81
CA MET A 27 21.77 -27.10 -49.01
C MET A 27 21.49 -25.99 -47.99
N ALA A 28 21.10 -24.83 -48.52
CA ALA A 28 20.71 -23.64 -47.80
C ALA A 28 19.21 -23.67 -47.46
N ALA A 29 18.80 -22.69 -46.64
CA ALA A 29 17.45 -22.33 -46.19
C ALA A 29 17.03 -22.99 -44.85
N ALA A 30 16.60 -22.27 -43.82
CA ALA A 30 16.22 -20.87 -43.70
C ALA A 30 16.53 -20.36 -42.29
N ALA A 31 17.00 -19.12 -42.20
CA ALA A 31 17.02 -18.38 -40.96
C ALA A 31 15.59 -18.27 -40.41
N ASN A 32 15.39 -18.73 -39.19
CA ASN A 32 14.16 -18.45 -38.44
C ASN A 32 14.32 -17.04 -37.86
N PRO A 33 13.63 -15.99 -38.35
CA PRO A 33 13.50 -14.79 -37.55
C PRO A 33 12.64 -15.21 -36.35
N SER A 34 13.28 -15.38 -35.20
CA SER A 34 12.57 -15.59 -33.94
C SER A 34 11.66 -14.39 -33.76
N LEU A 35 10.40 -14.58 -34.10
CA LEU A 35 9.33 -13.62 -33.95
C LEU A 35 9.43 -13.08 -32.52
N HIS A 36 9.66 -11.78 -32.40
CA HIS A 36 9.28 -11.06 -31.21
C HIS A 36 7.82 -11.38 -30.96
N SER A 37 7.57 -12.31 -30.05
CA SER A 37 6.27 -12.57 -29.51
C SER A 37 5.91 -11.31 -28.75
N THR A 38 5.25 -10.38 -29.42
CA THR A 38 4.55 -9.26 -28.79
C THR A 38 3.43 -9.89 -27.98
N ALA A 39 3.76 -10.31 -26.76
CA ALA A 39 2.78 -10.47 -25.72
C ALA A 39 2.02 -9.16 -25.68
N VAL A 40 0.76 -9.19 -26.11
CA VAL A 40 -0.15 -8.07 -25.98
C VAL A 40 -0.39 -7.98 -24.48
N ASP A 41 0.46 -7.20 -23.83
CA ASP A 41 0.42 -6.93 -22.41
C ASP A 41 -0.93 -6.26 -22.15
N ASN A 42 -1.90 -7.07 -21.71
CA ASN A 42 -3.24 -6.62 -21.33
C ASN A 42 -3.16 -5.95 -19.96
N THR A 43 -2.24 -5.01 -19.83
CA THR A 43 -1.86 -4.41 -18.57
C THR A 43 -2.86 -3.32 -18.27
N LYS A 44 -3.80 -3.64 -17.38
CA LYS A 44 -4.87 -2.73 -16.98
C LYS A 44 -4.27 -1.42 -16.45
N ILE A 45 -4.48 -0.34 -17.18
CA ILE A 45 -4.09 1.00 -16.75
C ILE A 45 -5.07 1.47 -15.67
N ARG A 46 -4.51 2.00 -14.58
CA ARG A 46 -5.23 2.59 -13.45
C ARG A 46 -4.73 4.00 -13.22
N THR A 47 -5.57 4.83 -12.62
CA THR A 47 -5.26 6.23 -12.37
C THR A 47 -5.47 6.62 -10.92
N VAL A 48 -4.71 7.61 -10.47
CA VAL A 48 -4.90 8.27 -9.17
C VAL A 48 -4.73 9.77 -9.36
N LEU A 49 -5.68 10.55 -8.83
CA LEU A 49 -5.60 12.00 -8.81
C LEU A 49 -4.79 12.42 -7.58
N LEU A 50 -3.63 13.04 -7.80
CA LEU A 50 -2.78 13.54 -6.73
C LEU A 50 -3.28 14.91 -6.25
N GLY A 51 -2.85 15.31 -5.05
CA GLY A 51 -3.18 16.60 -4.44
C GLY A 51 -2.73 17.82 -5.25
N SER A 52 -1.72 17.66 -6.12
CA SER A 52 -1.31 18.67 -7.11
C SER A 52 -2.31 18.89 -8.25
N GLY A 53 -3.38 18.09 -8.32
CA GLY A 53 -4.32 18.06 -9.46
C GLY A 53 -3.85 17.18 -10.62
N MET A 54 -2.66 16.57 -10.54
CA MET A 54 -2.15 15.69 -11.59
C MET A 54 -2.84 14.32 -11.54
N LEU A 55 -3.33 13.86 -12.69
CA LEU A 55 -3.83 12.50 -12.87
C LEU A 55 -2.68 11.55 -13.26
N LEU A 56 -2.17 10.77 -12.31
CA LEU A 56 -1.10 9.82 -12.55
C LEU A 56 -1.65 8.50 -13.09
N SER A 57 -1.16 8.07 -14.26
CA SER A 57 -1.53 6.79 -14.89
C SER A 57 -0.43 5.73 -14.68
N PHE A 58 -0.81 4.56 -14.18
CA PHE A 58 0.10 3.47 -13.82
C PHE A 58 -0.52 2.09 -14.04
N THR A 59 0.34 1.09 -14.10
CA THR A 59 0.03 -0.33 -14.22
C THR A 59 0.41 -1.08 -12.94
N ASP A 60 0.04 -2.34 -12.82
CA ASP A 60 0.41 -3.15 -11.65
C ASP A 60 1.92 -3.39 -11.54
N ASN A 61 2.64 -3.37 -12.67
CA ASN A 61 4.09 -3.48 -12.72
C ASN A 61 4.80 -2.22 -12.22
N ASP A 62 4.14 -1.06 -12.26
CA ASP A 62 4.69 0.20 -11.75
C ASP A 62 4.56 0.31 -10.22
N VAL A 63 3.79 -0.58 -9.58
CA VAL A 63 3.53 -0.54 -8.14
C VAL A 63 4.55 -1.45 -7.42
N PRO A 64 5.45 -0.90 -6.59
CA PRO A 64 6.33 -1.73 -5.77
C PRO A 64 5.53 -2.47 -4.70
N ASP A 65 6.13 -3.48 -4.07
CA ASP A 65 5.53 -4.06 -2.88
C ASP A 65 5.59 -3.06 -1.70
N PRO A 66 4.61 -3.08 -0.78
CA PRO A 66 4.57 -2.13 0.32
C PRO A 66 5.82 -2.25 1.21
N THR A 67 6.53 -1.15 1.37
CA THR A 67 7.64 -1.05 2.31
C THR A 67 7.16 -1.28 3.74
N ALA A 68 7.93 -2.06 4.52
CA ALA A 68 7.68 -2.25 5.94
C ALA A 68 7.98 -0.96 6.73
N VAL A 69 7.03 -0.03 6.75
CA VAL A 69 7.10 1.22 7.53
C VAL A 69 6.35 1.10 8.85
N SER A 70 6.87 1.77 9.88
CA SER A 70 6.20 1.97 11.16
C SER A 70 6.20 3.46 11.50
N PHE A 71 5.07 3.96 12.00
CA PHE A 71 4.90 5.32 12.49
C PHE A 71 4.64 5.37 14.01
N ALA A 72 4.94 4.28 14.72
CA ALA A 72 4.61 4.14 16.14
C ALA A 72 5.25 5.22 17.03
N HIS A 73 6.33 5.85 16.57
CA HIS A 73 7.07 6.88 17.31
C HIS A 73 7.07 8.24 16.62
N ASP A 74 6.37 8.39 15.49
CA ASP A 74 6.42 9.60 14.67
C ASP A 74 5.07 9.84 13.98
N ILE A 75 4.11 10.34 14.78
CA ILE A 75 2.76 10.66 14.32
C ILE A 75 2.77 11.91 13.41
N ASP A 76 3.68 12.85 13.65
CA ASP A 76 3.85 14.04 12.80
C ASP A 76 4.24 13.65 11.37
N ARG A 77 5.21 12.73 11.21
CA ARG A 77 5.56 12.19 9.88
C ARG A 77 4.39 11.43 9.26
N LEU A 78 3.65 10.67 10.05
CA LEU A 78 2.47 9.99 9.54
C LEU A 78 1.43 10.98 8.99
N ALA A 79 1.16 12.07 9.72
CA ALA A 79 0.25 13.13 9.28
C ALA A 79 0.77 13.84 8.02
N ALA A 80 2.07 14.09 7.95
CA ALA A 80 2.71 14.70 6.78
C ALA A 80 2.69 13.81 5.52
N MET A 81 2.63 12.48 5.68
CA MET A 81 2.55 11.52 4.57
C MET A 81 1.11 11.11 4.20
N TRP A 82 0.12 11.53 4.98
CA TRP A 82 -1.24 11.00 4.86
C TRP A 82 -1.98 11.53 3.63
N ASP A 83 -1.93 12.85 3.42
CA ASP A 83 -2.75 13.56 2.43
C ASP A 83 -1.90 14.56 1.66
N ASP A 84 -1.73 14.32 0.36
CA ASP A 84 -0.98 15.14 -0.60
C ASP A 84 -1.65 16.46 -1.00
N GLY A 85 -2.91 16.69 -0.59
CA GLY A 85 -3.60 17.97 -0.74
C GLY A 85 -3.62 18.79 0.55
N SER A 86 -3.05 18.29 1.64
CA SER A 86 -3.00 18.99 2.92
C SER A 86 -1.82 19.96 3.00
N SER A 87 -1.96 21.04 3.77
CA SER A 87 -0.84 21.91 4.15
C SER A 87 0.27 21.19 4.93
N ARG A 88 -0.02 20.01 5.49
CA ARG A 88 0.97 19.16 6.19
C ARG A 88 1.83 18.33 5.23
N TRP A 89 1.44 18.24 3.95
CA TRP A 89 2.17 17.46 2.96
C TRP A 89 3.58 18.00 2.76
N ARG A 90 4.58 17.11 2.87
CA ARG A 90 6.00 17.47 2.72
C ARG A 90 6.60 17.05 1.38
N GLY A 91 5.79 16.49 0.48
CA GLY A 91 6.28 16.00 -0.81
C GLY A 91 6.95 14.63 -0.77
N ASP A 92 6.95 13.95 0.37
CA ASP A 92 7.60 12.65 0.55
C ASP A 92 6.61 11.53 0.90
N SER A 93 6.92 10.32 0.45
CA SER A 93 6.18 9.11 0.80
C SER A 93 7.08 7.90 0.69
N VAL A 94 6.74 6.85 1.44
CA VAL A 94 7.42 5.54 1.30
C VAL A 94 7.01 4.80 0.02
N LEU A 95 5.96 5.25 -0.66
CA LEU A 95 5.52 4.72 -1.94
C LEU A 95 5.78 5.73 -3.06
N MET A 96 6.60 5.33 -4.02
CA MET A 96 6.87 6.07 -5.25
C MET A 96 6.32 5.29 -6.43
N ILE A 97 5.58 5.95 -7.33
CA ILE A 97 5.12 5.37 -8.60
C ILE A 97 5.55 6.31 -9.72
N LYS A 98 6.35 5.82 -10.67
CA LYS A 98 6.89 6.62 -11.79
C LYS A 98 7.49 7.96 -11.33
N GLY A 99 8.28 7.94 -10.26
CA GLY A 99 8.93 9.14 -9.72
C GLY A 99 8.03 10.06 -8.87
N HIS A 100 6.76 9.72 -8.64
CA HIS A 100 5.84 10.53 -7.87
C HIS A 100 5.55 9.91 -6.49
N ALA A 101 5.64 10.72 -5.44
CA ALA A 101 5.28 10.34 -4.08
C ALA A 101 3.77 10.14 -3.95
N ILE A 102 3.36 9.00 -3.43
CA ILE A 102 1.95 8.62 -3.28
C ILE A 102 1.56 8.66 -1.81
N ALA A 103 0.74 9.64 -1.44
CA ALA A 103 0.23 9.76 -0.07
C ALA A 103 -0.52 8.52 0.41
N LEU A 104 -0.49 8.26 1.71
CA LEU A 104 -1.06 7.05 2.32
C LEU A 104 -2.57 6.94 2.06
N LYS A 105 -3.31 8.05 1.96
CA LYS A 105 -4.76 8.02 1.66
C LYS A 105 -5.09 7.31 0.34
N HIS A 106 -4.16 7.28 -0.62
CA HIS A 106 -4.34 6.68 -1.95
C HIS A 106 -4.04 5.19 -2.00
N TRP A 107 -3.42 4.62 -0.96
CA TRP A 107 -3.01 3.21 -0.93
C TRP A 107 -4.15 2.21 -1.19
N PRO A 108 -5.39 2.42 -0.69
CA PRO A 108 -6.51 1.55 -1.07
C PRO A 108 -6.73 1.52 -2.59
N THR A 109 -6.61 2.65 -3.28
CA THR A 109 -6.79 2.72 -4.74
C THR A 109 -5.64 2.00 -5.46
N VAL A 110 -4.42 2.14 -4.97
CA VAL A 110 -3.21 1.54 -5.56
C VAL A 110 -3.16 0.02 -5.34
N TYR A 111 -3.37 -0.48 -4.13
CA TYR A 111 -3.13 -1.89 -3.82
C TYR A 111 -4.37 -2.79 -3.94
N LYS A 112 -5.57 -2.29 -3.63
CA LYS A 112 -6.77 -3.15 -3.48
C LYS A 112 -7.09 -3.99 -4.73
N TYR A 113 -6.87 -3.44 -5.92
CA TYR A 113 -7.29 -4.07 -7.18
C TYR A 113 -6.14 -4.73 -7.95
N GLY A 114 -4.92 -4.21 -7.87
CA GLY A 114 -3.76 -4.80 -8.58
C GLY A 114 -2.92 -5.75 -7.74
N LYS A 115 -2.97 -5.63 -6.41
CA LYS A 115 -2.11 -6.39 -5.48
C LYS A 115 -2.90 -6.78 -4.22
N PRO A 116 -3.95 -7.63 -4.35
CA PRO A 116 -4.86 -7.94 -3.26
C PRO A 116 -4.18 -8.66 -2.08
N GLY A 117 -3.14 -9.44 -2.32
CA GLY A 117 -2.34 -10.08 -1.27
C GLY A 117 -1.61 -9.06 -0.39
N GLN A 118 -0.91 -8.11 -1.03
CA GLN A 118 -0.22 -7.02 -0.37
C GLN A 118 -1.19 -6.10 0.38
N TRP A 119 -2.34 -5.80 -0.24
CA TRP A 119 -3.40 -5.04 0.42
C TRP A 119 -3.92 -5.75 1.67
N LYS A 120 -4.15 -7.07 1.61
CA LYS A 120 -4.60 -7.86 2.76
C LYS A 120 -3.65 -7.74 3.96
N GLY A 121 -2.34 -7.79 3.72
CA GLY A 121 -1.33 -7.64 4.78
C GLY A 121 -1.22 -6.23 5.37
N THR A 122 -1.46 -5.19 4.55
CA THR A 122 -1.22 -3.80 4.93
C THR A 122 -2.47 -3.08 5.43
N LYS A 123 -3.67 -3.54 5.03
CA LYS A 123 -4.95 -2.88 5.28
C LYS A 123 -5.21 -2.56 6.76
N ASN A 124 -4.85 -3.45 7.68
CA ASN A 124 -5.09 -3.22 9.11
C ASN A 124 -4.22 -2.07 9.63
N LYS A 125 -2.91 -2.08 9.31
CA LYS A 125 -1.99 -0.98 9.66
C LYS A 125 -2.44 0.33 9.04
N TRP A 126 -2.82 0.31 7.76
CA TRP A 126 -3.36 1.48 7.07
C TRP A 126 -4.61 2.05 7.78
N ALA A 127 -5.52 1.18 8.24
CA ALA A 127 -6.70 1.62 8.98
C ALA A 127 -6.33 2.23 10.34
N GLU A 128 -5.35 1.67 11.05
CA GLU A 128 -4.85 2.24 12.31
C GLU A 128 -4.21 3.61 12.10
N TRP A 129 -3.36 3.76 11.08
CA TRP A 129 -2.78 5.04 10.69
C TRP A 129 -3.86 6.07 10.38
N ARG A 130 -4.86 5.68 9.59
CA ARG A 130 -6.01 6.53 9.28
C ARG A 130 -6.66 7.06 10.56
N TYR A 131 -6.89 6.19 11.54
CA TYR A 131 -7.61 6.57 12.74
C TYR A 131 -6.84 7.59 13.57
N VAL A 132 -5.53 7.38 13.69
CA VAL A 132 -4.64 8.29 14.40
C VAL A 132 -4.56 9.64 13.68
N VAL A 133 -4.34 9.65 12.36
CA VAL A 133 -4.24 10.91 11.60
C VAL A 133 -5.56 11.67 11.60
N GLU A 134 -6.70 10.99 11.43
CA GLU A 134 -8.01 11.65 11.50
C GLU A 134 -8.20 12.38 12.84
N ARG A 135 -7.75 11.81 13.96
CA ARG A 135 -7.80 12.50 15.26
C ARG A 135 -6.75 13.60 15.37
N PHE A 136 -5.51 13.32 14.99
CA PHE A 136 -4.39 14.25 15.07
C PHE A 136 -4.64 15.53 14.25
N CYS A 137 -5.27 15.40 13.08
CA CYS A 137 -5.57 16.54 12.20
C CYS A 137 -6.83 17.33 12.59
N GLN A 138 -7.63 16.87 13.56
CA GLN A 138 -8.83 17.60 14.03
C GLN A 138 -8.51 18.80 14.93
N GLY A 139 -7.29 18.88 15.45
CA GLY A 139 -6.87 19.94 16.36
C GLY A 139 -5.38 20.23 16.22
N THR A 140 -4.76 20.68 17.31
CA THR A 140 -3.32 20.87 17.39
C THR A 140 -2.61 19.62 17.94
N ALA A 141 -1.29 19.58 17.78
CA ALA A 141 -0.48 18.50 18.34
C ALA A 141 -0.56 18.51 19.88
N GLU A 142 -0.62 19.68 20.50
CA GLU A 142 -0.73 19.86 21.94
C GLU A 142 -2.05 19.30 22.46
N GLU A 143 -3.17 19.60 21.81
CA GLU A 143 -4.49 19.05 22.17
C GLU A 143 -4.51 17.53 22.05
N PHE A 144 -3.93 17.00 20.97
CA PHE A 144 -3.81 15.57 20.78
C PHE A 144 -2.99 14.92 21.91
N TRP A 145 -1.82 15.47 22.23
CA TRP A 145 -0.97 14.89 23.27
C TRP A 145 -1.53 15.10 24.67
N ALA A 146 -2.29 16.16 24.93
CA ALA A 146 -3.02 16.33 26.18
C ALA A 146 -4.06 15.23 26.39
N GLU A 147 -4.75 14.81 25.33
CA GLU A 147 -5.70 13.68 25.37
C GLU A 147 -4.99 12.33 25.55
N PHE A 148 -3.84 12.14 24.90
CA PHE A 148 -3.11 10.86 24.86
C PHE A 148 -1.87 10.84 25.75
N THR A 149 -1.94 11.48 26.91
CA THR A 149 -0.91 11.40 27.96
C THR A 149 -1.48 10.70 29.19
N VAL A 150 -0.75 9.70 29.71
CA VAL A 150 -1.16 8.99 30.94
C VAL A 150 -0.95 9.88 32.17
N PRO A 151 -1.57 9.59 33.34
CA PRO A 151 -1.44 10.43 34.54
C PRO A 151 -0.01 10.71 35.00
N ASP A 152 0.93 9.82 34.67
CA ASP A 152 2.38 9.97 34.92
C ASP A 152 3.09 10.97 33.97
N GLY A 153 2.33 11.72 33.16
CA GLY A 153 2.86 12.69 32.20
C GLY A 153 3.49 12.09 30.94
N LYS A 154 3.53 10.76 30.82
CA LYS A 154 4.07 10.06 29.66
C LYS A 154 3.06 9.94 28.52
N ARG A 155 3.48 10.24 27.29
CA ARG A 155 2.68 9.99 26.08
C ARG A 155 2.35 8.51 25.92
N MET A 156 1.10 8.20 25.57
CA MET A 156 0.65 6.85 25.30
C MET A 156 1.39 6.24 24.11
N ALA A 157 1.64 4.93 24.17
CA ALA A 157 2.15 4.17 23.03
C ALA A 157 1.10 4.16 21.89
N PHE A 158 1.57 4.10 20.64
CA PHE A 158 0.71 4.09 19.45
C PHE A 158 -0.41 3.04 19.52
N THR A 159 -0.11 1.83 19.99
CA THR A 159 -1.10 0.76 20.16
C THR A 159 -2.21 1.13 21.14
N ASN A 160 -1.88 1.84 22.21
CA ASN A 160 -2.85 2.28 23.21
C ASN A 160 -3.72 3.42 22.64
N ILE A 161 -3.11 4.36 21.90
CA ILE A 161 -3.85 5.40 21.18
C ILE A 161 -4.86 4.77 20.22
N VAL A 162 -4.42 3.78 19.42
CA VAL A 162 -5.29 3.04 18.50
C VAL A 162 -6.43 2.33 19.25
N ALA A 163 -6.15 1.69 20.38
CA ALA A 163 -7.16 1.02 21.19
C ALA A 163 -8.21 2.01 21.70
N THR A 164 -7.80 3.12 22.30
CA THR A 164 -8.69 4.19 22.78
C THR A 164 -9.55 4.76 21.64
N LEU A 165 -8.95 5.03 20.47
CA LEU A 165 -9.68 5.53 19.31
C LEU A 165 -10.69 4.50 18.77
N ARG A 166 -10.36 3.21 18.81
CA ARG A 166 -11.28 2.13 18.41
C ARG A 166 -12.47 2.06 19.36
N GLU A 167 -12.23 2.09 20.66
CA GLU A 167 -13.31 2.09 21.67
C GLU A 167 -14.23 3.31 21.51
N ALA A 168 -13.66 4.50 21.32
CA ALA A 168 -14.43 5.72 21.07
C ALA A 168 -15.29 5.62 19.79
N ARG A 169 -14.76 5.01 18.72
CA ARG A 169 -15.53 4.75 17.49
C ARG A 169 -16.65 3.75 17.72
N LEU A 170 -16.37 2.64 18.39
CA LEU A 170 -17.38 1.63 18.70
C LEU A 170 -18.52 2.20 19.54
N ARG A 171 -18.20 3.03 20.54
CA ARG A 171 -19.18 3.74 21.36
C ARG A 171 -20.05 4.68 20.53
N ARG A 172 -19.42 5.54 19.73
CA ARG A 172 -20.14 6.48 18.84
C ARG A 172 -21.03 5.74 17.83
N ASP A 173 -20.52 4.68 17.21
CA ASP A 173 -21.29 3.88 16.25
C ASP A 173 -22.48 3.20 16.93
N ALA A 174 -22.35 2.77 18.19
CA ALA A 174 -23.44 2.22 18.99
C ALA A 174 -24.49 3.29 19.35
N GLU A 175 -24.07 4.47 19.79
CA GLU A 175 -24.96 5.60 20.10
C GLU A 175 -25.76 6.05 18.87
N ILE A 176 -25.09 6.25 17.73
CA ILE A 176 -25.75 6.62 16.48
C ILE A 176 -26.69 5.51 16.02
N SER A 177 -26.29 4.24 16.14
CA SER A 177 -27.15 3.11 15.81
C SER A 177 -28.40 3.06 16.71
N ALA A 178 -28.28 3.37 18.01
CA ALA A 178 -29.41 3.41 18.92
C ALA A 178 -30.36 4.57 18.61
N GLN A 179 -29.83 5.76 18.31
CA GLN A 179 -30.62 6.91 17.84
C GLN A 179 -31.37 6.58 16.55
N ALA A 180 -30.69 5.94 15.60
CA ALA A 180 -31.27 5.50 14.35
C ALA A 180 -32.41 4.48 14.53
N SER A 181 -32.33 3.62 15.55
CA SER A 181 -33.43 2.71 15.93
C SER A 181 -34.60 3.46 16.56
N GLN A 182 -34.34 4.47 17.40
CA GLN A 182 -35.38 5.27 18.06
C GLN A 182 -36.12 6.22 17.10
N ALA A 183 -35.43 6.74 16.08
CA ALA A 183 -36.01 7.64 15.07
C ALA A 183 -37.06 6.98 14.15
N GLY A 184 -37.34 5.68 14.33
CA GLY A 184 -38.54 5.00 13.82
C GLY A 184 -38.66 4.85 12.31
N SER A 185 -37.70 5.31 11.50
CA SER A 185 -37.89 5.40 10.05
C SER A 185 -36.74 4.77 9.26
N VAL A 186 -37.11 3.68 8.57
CA VAL A 186 -36.31 2.84 7.66
C VAL A 186 -35.46 1.79 8.37
N GLN A 187 -35.97 0.56 8.34
CA GLN A 187 -35.16 -0.65 8.43
C GLN A 187 -33.92 -0.49 7.53
N TYR A 188 -32.75 -0.27 8.13
CA TYR A 188 -31.50 -0.18 7.41
C TYR A 188 -31.29 -1.50 6.71
N THR A 189 -31.60 -1.55 5.42
CA THR A 189 -31.61 -2.79 4.67
C THR A 189 -30.70 -2.70 3.47
N TYR A 190 -30.17 -3.82 3.03
CA TYR A 190 -29.43 -3.93 1.79
C TYR A 190 -29.93 -5.12 0.99
N ARG A 191 -29.87 -5.01 -0.33
CA ARG A 191 -30.23 -6.09 -1.24
C ARG A 191 -29.00 -6.94 -1.55
N LYS A 192 -29.13 -8.26 -1.43
CA LYS A 192 -28.12 -9.22 -1.86
C LYS A 192 -28.81 -10.25 -2.75
N GLY A 193 -28.59 -10.15 -4.06
CA GLY A 193 -29.36 -10.91 -5.05
C GLY A 193 -30.84 -10.50 -5.05
N SER A 194 -31.74 -11.47 -4.89
CA SER A 194 -33.19 -11.24 -4.80
C SER A 194 -33.70 -10.94 -3.40
N ARG A 195 -32.87 -11.07 -2.35
CA ARG A 195 -33.31 -10.93 -0.95
C ARG A 195 -32.92 -9.59 -0.34
N THR A 196 -33.81 -9.06 0.49
CA THR A 196 -33.58 -7.88 1.34
C THR A 196 -33.13 -8.35 2.72
N HIS A 197 -32.03 -7.80 3.21
CA HIS A 197 -31.45 -8.12 4.51
C HIS A 197 -31.43 -6.89 5.41
N THR A 198 -31.81 -7.04 6.67
CA THR A 198 -31.63 -6.00 7.69
C THR A 198 -30.17 -5.92 8.14
N MET A 199 -29.67 -4.70 8.26
CA MET A 199 -28.35 -4.40 8.79
C MET A 199 -28.37 -4.62 10.31
N GLN A 200 -27.40 -5.39 10.79
CA GLN A 200 -27.22 -5.68 12.22
C GLN A 200 -25.97 -5.02 12.80
N ARG A 201 -25.08 -4.49 11.94
CA ARG A 201 -23.79 -3.96 12.38
C ARG A 201 -23.91 -2.47 12.73
N PRO A 202 -23.60 -2.04 13.96
CA PRO A 202 -23.74 -0.65 14.39
C PRO A 202 -23.04 0.35 13.47
N HIS A 203 -21.78 0.12 13.12
CA HIS A 203 -21.04 0.95 12.14
C HIS A 203 -21.79 1.11 10.80
N ALA A 204 -22.38 0.03 10.27
CA ALA A 204 -23.07 0.08 8.98
C ALA A 204 -24.37 0.87 9.05
N ILE A 205 -25.09 0.74 10.16
CA ILE A 205 -26.29 1.50 10.48
C ILE A 205 -25.93 2.98 10.66
N ALA A 206 -24.95 3.28 11.52
CA ALA A 206 -24.47 4.63 11.80
C ALA A 206 -24.05 5.37 10.52
N LYS A 207 -23.22 4.73 9.69
CA LYS A 207 -22.83 5.30 8.39
C LYS A 207 -24.03 5.64 7.51
N ARG A 208 -25.05 4.78 7.48
CA ARG A 208 -26.21 4.98 6.61
C ARG A 208 -27.19 6.01 7.17
N PHE A 209 -27.31 6.12 8.49
CA PHE A 209 -28.07 7.17 9.15
C PHE A 209 -27.46 8.54 8.88
N LEU A 210 -26.15 8.70 9.12
CA LEU A 210 -25.45 9.97 8.87
C LEU A 210 -25.64 10.46 7.43
N ASN A 211 -25.41 9.60 6.43
CA ASN A 211 -25.57 9.95 5.03
C ASN A 211 -26.99 10.43 4.65
N LYS A 212 -28.02 10.03 5.39
CA LYS A 212 -29.41 10.46 5.13
C LYS A 212 -29.76 11.81 5.74
N HIS A 213 -29.04 12.23 6.78
CA HIS A 213 -29.32 13.45 7.53
C HIS A 213 -28.30 14.58 7.29
N THR A 214 -27.28 14.32 6.46
CA THR A 214 -26.26 15.32 6.04
C THR A 214 -26.29 15.61 4.53
N GLY A 215 -27.36 15.22 3.82
CA GLY A 215 -27.55 15.44 2.38
C GLY A 215 -28.78 16.27 2.08
#